data_AF-A0A7D4BU07-F1
#
_entry.id   AF-A0A7D4BU07-F1
#
_cell.length_a   1.000
_cell.length_b   1.000
_cell.length_c   1.000
_cell.angle_alpha   90.00
_cell.angle_beta   90.00
_cell.angle_gamma   90.00
#
_symmetry.space_group_name_H-M   'P 1'
#
loop_
_entity.id
_entity.type
_entity.pdbx_description
1 polymer ?
#
loop_
_entity_poly.entity_id
_entity_poly.type
_entity_poly.pdbx_seq_one_letter_code
_entity_poly.pdbx_strand_id
1 'polypeptide(L)'
;MFLFGIYATGTGAAPIVRDNIVSGLVNSSTPNATRNAQTVGIFTAATGLVTVTGNQLSNIGNSSTTAPTSTFYHYVSGIYVTGAATGSLVARNRVAGLFSSSTGTGSLADRILLLYNDGTGVTVANNQLSSTGATAAAPNLYGLYENGTGNTYAYNAVYLAGTGSSSTYALYRNSTTAGLVLRNNILYNERSGSGLNLALTTPSTTNFVGSPANPGTNTADYNLYINANSSSYVNQYGGSVYTFAAYKAATGGDGSSLSEQASVLPSASLFTNTSTGDLSVNPASPAAWYANGTGTQVASVGTDYAGTTRSTTVAAGAPTSARWK
;
A
#
# COMPACT_ATOMS: atom_id res chain seq x y z
N MET A 1 20.63 -11.10 8.62
CA MET A 1 19.82 -11.52 9.79
C MET A 1 18.36 -11.25 9.50
N PHE A 2 17.46 -12.11 9.97
CA PHE A 2 16.01 -11.92 9.84
C PHE A 2 15.43 -11.69 11.24
N LEU A 3 14.62 -10.65 11.40
CA LEU A 3 13.89 -10.35 12.63
C LEU A 3 12.40 -10.28 12.29
N PHE A 4 11.59 -11.12 12.95
CA PHE A 4 10.15 -11.22 12.77
C PHE A 4 9.43 -10.95 14.08
N GLY A 5 8.32 -10.22 14.06
CA GLY A 5 7.46 -10.05 15.24
C GLY A 5 6.55 -11.25 15.41
N ILE A 6 5.75 -11.51 14.39
CA ILE A 6 4.92 -12.71 14.26
C ILE A 6 5.35 -13.44 13.00
N TYR A 7 5.63 -14.73 13.12
CA TYR A 7 6.02 -15.61 12.02
C TYR A 7 5.06 -16.78 11.92
N ALA A 8 4.21 -16.80 10.90
CA ALA A 8 3.18 -17.81 10.71
C ALA A 8 3.38 -18.56 9.37
N THR A 9 3.69 -19.85 9.44
CA THR A 9 4.02 -20.67 8.26
C THR A 9 3.42 -22.07 8.38
N GLY A 10 3.41 -22.81 7.27
CA GLY A 10 2.97 -24.19 7.22
C GLY A 10 2.27 -24.54 5.91
N THR A 11 2.59 -25.71 5.36
CA THR A 11 1.92 -26.23 4.16
C THR A 11 0.48 -26.61 4.49
N GLY A 12 -0.48 -26.05 3.76
CA GLY A 12 -1.92 -26.24 3.99
C GLY A 12 -2.44 -25.57 5.26
N ALA A 13 -1.58 -24.92 6.04
CA ALA A 13 -1.98 -24.24 7.27
C ALA A 13 -2.82 -22.99 6.94
N ALA A 14 -3.84 -22.75 7.76
CA ALA A 14 -4.73 -21.59 7.66
C ALA A 14 -4.57 -20.69 8.90
N PRO A 15 -3.42 -20.00 9.06
CA PRO A 15 -3.15 -19.21 10.25
C PRO A 15 -4.07 -17.99 10.34
N ILE A 16 -4.46 -17.66 11.57
CA ILE A 16 -5.22 -16.46 11.90
C ILE A 16 -4.34 -15.59 12.82
N VAL A 17 -3.84 -14.47 12.31
CA VAL A 17 -3.10 -13.45 13.06
C VAL A 17 -4.02 -12.26 13.25
N ARG A 18 -4.61 -12.12 14.43
CA ARG A 18 -5.60 -11.08 14.69
C ARG A 18 -5.35 -10.29 15.96
N ASP A 19 -5.68 -9.01 15.90
CA ASP A 19 -5.79 -8.10 17.05
C ASP A 19 -4.50 -7.99 17.89
N ASN A 20 -3.33 -8.13 17.24
CA ASN A 20 -2.03 -7.99 17.89
C ASN A 20 -1.52 -6.54 17.82
N ILE A 21 -0.73 -6.15 18.81
CA ILE A 21 0.12 -4.96 18.77
C ILE A 21 1.55 -5.43 18.61
N VAL A 22 2.21 -5.05 17.51
CA VAL A 22 3.61 -5.40 17.23
C VAL A 22 4.42 -4.11 17.12
N SER A 23 5.37 -3.89 18.03
CA SER A 23 6.18 -2.69 18.01
C SER A 23 7.58 -2.86 18.58
N GLY A 24 8.47 -1.91 18.26
CA GLY A 24 9.83 -1.88 18.79
C GLY A 24 10.77 -2.91 18.17
N LEU A 25 10.48 -3.39 16.95
CA LEU A 25 11.34 -4.32 16.24
C LEU A 25 12.44 -3.56 15.52
N VAL A 26 13.66 -3.67 16.03
CA VAL A 26 14.83 -2.98 15.47
C VAL A 26 15.93 -3.98 15.15
N ASN A 27 16.33 -3.99 13.88
CA ASN A 27 17.47 -4.76 13.40
C ASN A 27 18.64 -3.81 13.12
N SER A 28 19.86 -4.16 13.51
CA SER A 28 21.09 -3.39 13.22
C SER A 28 22.08 -4.13 12.32
N SER A 29 21.68 -5.29 11.79
CA SER A 29 22.53 -6.08 10.89
C SER A 29 22.64 -5.45 9.51
N THR A 30 23.83 -5.51 8.94
CA THR A 30 24.07 -5.19 7.53
C THR A 30 23.70 -6.37 6.63
N PRO A 31 23.16 -6.13 5.42
CA PRO A 31 23.04 -7.13 4.37
C PRO A 31 24.42 -7.67 3.99
N ASN A 32 24.46 -8.90 3.47
CA ASN A 32 25.69 -9.48 2.94
C ASN A 32 25.50 -9.90 1.48
N ALA A 33 26.57 -10.38 0.85
CA ALA A 33 26.60 -10.74 -0.57
C ALA A 33 25.61 -11.84 -1.01
N THR A 34 24.84 -12.43 -0.10
CA THR A 34 23.88 -13.49 -0.41
C THR A 34 22.45 -13.19 0.04
N ARG A 35 22.21 -12.21 0.92
CA ARG A 35 20.92 -12.03 1.61
C ARG A 35 20.69 -10.60 2.09
N ASN A 36 19.43 -10.17 2.03
CA ASN A 36 18.93 -8.96 2.69
C ASN A 36 18.99 -9.10 4.22
N ALA A 37 19.18 -7.99 4.92
CA ALA A 37 18.84 -7.89 6.34
C ALA A 37 17.36 -7.50 6.43
N GLN A 38 16.52 -8.33 7.09
CA GLN A 38 15.07 -8.11 7.11
C GLN A 38 14.56 -7.84 8.52
N THR A 39 13.63 -6.88 8.62
CA THR A 39 12.79 -6.65 9.79
C THR A 39 11.34 -6.65 9.35
N VAL A 40 10.54 -7.60 9.82
CA VAL A 40 9.14 -7.72 9.42
C VAL A 40 8.24 -7.83 10.66
N GLY A 41 7.19 -7.02 10.73
CA GLY A 41 6.23 -7.07 11.84
C GLY A 41 5.46 -8.38 11.85
N ILE A 42 4.70 -8.65 10.79
CA ILE A 42 3.96 -9.90 10.59
C ILE A 42 4.41 -10.52 9.29
N PHE A 43 4.98 -11.72 9.36
CA PHE A 43 5.34 -12.53 8.20
C PHE A 43 4.46 -13.77 8.12
N THR A 44 3.84 -13.99 6.96
CA THR A 44 3.08 -15.21 6.67
C THR A 44 3.61 -15.86 5.40
N ALA A 45 3.94 -17.15 5.48
CA ALA A 45 4.31 -18.00 4.35
C ALA A 45 3.56 -19.35 4.38
N ALA A 46 2.35 -19.35 4.95
CA ALA A 46 1.48 -20.52 4.95
C ALA A 46 0.76 -20.64 3.60
N THR A 47 0.51 -21.88 3.16
CA THR A 47 -0.08 -22.14 1.84
C THR A 47 -1.58 -22.42 1.86
N GLY A 48 -2.23 -22.36 3.04
CA GLY A 48 -3.69 -22.41 3.17
C GLY A 48 -4.30 -21.01 3.22
N LEU A 49 -5.52 -20.92 3.76
CA LEU A 49 -6.26 -19.66 3.91
C LEU A 49 -5.70 -18.83 5.06
N VAL A 50 -4.96 -17.78 4.73
CA VAL A 50 -4.34 -16.86 5.70
C VAL A 50 -5.31 -15.75 6.06
N THR A 51 -5.48 -15.47 7.36
CA THR A 51 -6.21 -14.28 7.85
C THR A 51 -5.29 -13.42 8.70
N VAL A 52 -5.07 -12.17 8.29
CA VAL A 52 -4.32 -11.15 9.05
C VAL A 52 -5.23 -9.94 9.27
N THR A 53 -5.78 -9.76 10.46
CA THR A 53 -6.77 -8.70 10.69
C THR A 53 -6.67 -7.96 12.03
N GLY A 54 -7.00 -6.67 12.06
CA GLY A 54 -7.09 -5.91 13.31
C GLY A 54 -5.75 -5.65 13.99
N ASN A 55 -4.62 -5.93 13.34
CA ASN A 55 -3.31 -5.75 13.96
C ASN A 55 -2.84 -4.29 13.88
N GLN A 56 -2.13 -3.82 14.89
CA GLN A 56 -1.49 -2.52 14.94
C GLN A 56 0.03 -2.67 14.99
N LEU A 57 0.72 -2.12 14.01
CA LEU A 57 2.15 -2.26 13.82
C LEU A 57 2.82 -0.89 13.85
N SER A 58 3.82 -0.72 14.70
CA SER A 58 4.54 0.56 14.81
C SER A 58 6.00 0.43 15.21
N ASN A 59 6.84 1.40 14.85
CA ASN A 59 8.25 1.45 15.26
C ASN A 59 9.01 0.15 14.88
N ILE A 60 8.90 -0.23 13.61
CA ILE A 60 9.55 -1.42 13.03
C ILE A 60 10.59 -0.93 12.04
N GLY A 61 11.85 -1.34 12.18
CA GLY A 61 12.88 -0.78 11.32
C GLY A 61 14.26 -1.40 11.36
N ASN A 62 15.13 -0.72 10.65
CA ASN A 62 16.56 -0.95 10.63
C ASN A 62 17.29 0.26 11.21
N SER A 63 18.19 0.03 12.16
CA SER A 63 19.04 1.05 12.78
C SER A 63 20.48 1.05 12.26
N SER A 64 20.84 0.13 11.35
CA SER A 64 22.14 0.14 10.70
C SER A 64 22.30 1.41 9.87
N THR A 65 23.34 2.20 10.17
CA THR A 65 23.73 3.40 9.43
C THR A 65 24.69 3.10 8.27
N THR A 66 25.15 1.85 8.15
CA THR A 66 26.12 1.43 7.14
C THR A 66 25.40 1.13 5.83
N ALA A 67 25.84 1.76 4.73
CA ALA A 67 25.32 1.46 3.41
C ALA A 67 25.59 -0.01 3.03
N PRO A 68 24.62 -0.71 2.41
CA PRO A 68 24.89 -2.04 1.86
C PRO A 68 25.99 -1.97 0.79
N THR A 69 26.83 -3.01 0.70
CA THR A 69 27.97 -3.08 -0.23
C THR A 69 27.78 -4.10 -1.36
N SER A 70 26.62 -4.75 -1.42
CA SER A 70 26.25 -5.77 -2.41
C SER A 70 24.84 -5.50 -2.93
N THR A 71 24.36 -6.25 -3.92
CA THR A 71 23.00 -6.09 -4.50
C THR A 71 21.83 -6.31 -3.52
N PHE A 72 22.12 -6.67 -2.27
CA PHE A 72 21.15 -6.84 -1.19
C PHE A 72 21.06 -5.58 -0.32
N TYR A 73 19.86 -5.30 0.20
CA TYR A 73 19.50 -4.08 0.92
C TYR A 73 18.87 -4.41 2.29
N HIS A 74 18.71 -3.40 3.15
CA HIS A 74 17.85 -3.55 4.31
C HIS A 74 16.39 -3.53 3.84
N TYR A 75 15.63 -4.51 4.32
CA TYR A 75 14.24 -4.70 3.94
C TYR A 75 13.37 -4.63 5.19
N VAL A 76 12.54 -3.60 5.26
CA VAL A 76 11.64 -3.38 6.39
C VAL A 76 10.22 -3.52 5.89
N SER A 77 9.42 -4.35 6.55
CA SER A 77 8.00 -4.48 6.22
C SER A 77 7.11 -4.51 7.45
N GLY A 78 5.93 -3.91 7.35
CA GLY A 78 4.89 -4.05 8.36
C GLY A 78 4.32 -5.46 8.28
N ILE A 79 3.60 -5.72 7.19
CA ILE A 79 2.98 -7.01 6.90
C ILE A 79 3.55 -7.57 5.60
N TYR A 80 4.05 -8.81 5.66
CA TYR A 80 4.51 -9.58 4.50
C TYR A 80 3.64 -10.84 4.40
N VAL A 81 2.86 -10.93 3.31
CA VAL A 81 2.12 -12.13 2.94
C VAL A 81 2.70 -12.77 1.68
N THR A 82 3.06 -14.05 1.78
CA THR A 82 3.44 -14.91 0.64
C THR A 82 2.85 -16.30 0.80
N GLY A 83 2.72 -17.05 -0.28
CA GLY A 83 2.17 -18.42 -0.30
C GLY A 83 0.67 -18.54 -0.03
N ALA A 84 0.01 -17.48 0.45
CA ALA A 84 -1.41 -17.49 0.82
C ALA A 84 -2.33 -17.93 -0.34
N ALA A 85 -3.29 -18.80 -0.03
CA ALA A 85 -4.24 -19.33 -1.01
C ALA A 85 -5.40 -18.35 -1.30
N THR A 86 -6.06 -18.55 -2.44
CA THR A 86 -7.24 -17.79 -2.85
C THR A 86 -8.32 -17.80 -1.77
N GLY A 87 -8.81 -16.61 -1.41
CA GLY A 87 -9.76 -16.43 -0.30
C GLY A 87 -9.11 -15.99 1.00
N SER A 88 -7.78 -15.87 1.05
CA SER A 88 -7.07 -15.25 2.17
C SER A 88 -7.44 -13.77 2.34
N LEU A 89 -7.35 -13.27 3.56
CA LEU A 89 -7.79 -11.93 3.95
C LEU A 89 -6.69 -11.19 4.74
N VAL A 90 -6.35 -9.98 4.31
CA VAL A 90 -5.50 -9.04 5.04
C VAL A 90 -6.28 -7.76 5.23
N ALA A 91 -6.88 -7.55 6.40
CA ALA A 91 -7.83 -6.45 6.55
C ALA A 91 -7.85 -5.76 7.91
N ARG A 92 -8.19 -4.47 7.93
CA ARG A 92 -8.31 -3.68 9.16
C ARG A 92 -7.03 -3.63 9.99
N ASN A 93 -5.87 -3.72 9.34
CA ASN A 93 -4.60 -3.53 10.01
C ASN A 93 -4.20 -2.05 9.94
N ARG A 94 -3.53 -1.57 10.98
CA ARG A 94 -2.89 -0.27 11.01
C ARG A 94 -1.38 -0.46 11.04
N VAL A 95 -0.68 0.17 10.11
CA VAL A 95 0.78 0.11 10.01
C VAL A 95 1.32 1.53 9.94
N ALA A 96 2.18 1.90 10.89
CA ALA A 96 2.75 3.25 10.97
C ALA A 96 4.20 3.23 11.47
N GLY A 97 4.95 4.31 11.27
CA GLY A 97 6.27 4.48 11.91
C GLY A 97 7.30 3.41 11.54
N LEU A 98 7.31 2.95 10.28
CA LEU A 98 8.38 2.10 9.77
C LEU A 98 9.58 2.99 9.42
N PHE A 99 10.78 2.53 9.73
CA PHE A 99 11.99 3.33 9.53
C PHE A 99 13.18 2.51 9.05
N SER A 100 14.14 3.20 8.45
CA SER A 100 15.46 2.66 8.16
C SER A 100 16.49 3.78 8.33
N SER A 101 17.75 3.45 8.60
CA SER A 101 18.79 4.44 8.90
C SER A 101 20.02 4.36 8.00
N SER A 102 20.05 3.44 7.03
CA SER A 102 21.25 3.25 6.21
C SER A 102 21.43 4.42 5.22
N THR A 103 22.68 4.68 4.84
CA THR A 103 23.03 5.70 3.84
C THR A 103 23.02 5.16 2.40
N GLY A 104 22.50 3.94 2.17
CA GLY A 104 22.40 3.35 0.85
C GLY A 104 21.54 4.17 -0.12
N THR A 105 21.95 4.22 -1.39
CA THR A 105 21.25 4.95 -2.47
C THR A 105 21.10 4.08 -3.71
N GLY A 106 20.26 4.49 -4.67
CA GLY A 106 20.08 3.78 -5.93
C GLY A 106 19.59 2.35 -5.73
N SER A 107 20.28 1.37 -6.34
CA SER A 107 19.96 -0.06 -6.17
C SER A 107 20.23 -0.59 -4.75
N LEU A 108 21.01 0.15 -3.96
CA LEU A 108 21.40 -0.17 -2.58
C LEU A 108 20.55 0.56 -1.54
N ALA A 109 19.59 1.38 -1.99
CA ALA A 109 18.64 2.03 -1.11
C ALA A 109 17.85 1.01 -0.31
N ASP A 110 17.66 1.29 0.97
CA ASP A 110 16.77 0.51 1.82
C ASP A 110 15.35 0.46 1.21
N ARG A 111 14.62 -0.62 1.49
CA ARG A 111 13.22 -0.75 1.08
C ARG A 111 12.33 -0.81 2.31
N ILE A 112 11.32 0.05 2.33
CA ILE A 112 10.28 0.07 3.37
C ILE A 112 8.93 -0.19 2.71
N LEU A 113 8.24 -1.23 3.16
CA LEU A 113 6.98 -1.70 2.59
C LEU A 113 5.94 -1.84 3.70
N LEU A 114 4.96 -0.96 3.76
CA LEU A 114 3.94 -1.02 4.82
C LEU A 114 3.17 -2.35 4.75
N LEU A 115 2.83 -2.78 3.53
CA LEU A 115 2.26 -4.10 3.26
C LEU A 115 2.80 -4.64 1.94
N TYR A 116 3.43 -5.82 1.99
CA TYR A 116 3.86 -6.61 0.84
C TYR A 116 2.97 -7.84 0.71
N ASN A 117 2.40 -8.05 -0.47
CA ASN A 117 1.56 -9.21 -0.77
C ASN A 117 2.00 -9.87 -2.09
N ASP A 118 2.43 -11.11 -1.94
CA ASP A 118 2.85 -12.07 -2.97
C ASP A 118 1.96 -13.34 -2.93
N GLY A 119 0.83 -13.27 -2.21
CA GLY A 119 -0.17 -14.32 -2.20
C GLY A 119 -1.03 -14.33 -3.48
N THR A 120 -1.82 -15.40 -3.64
CA THR A 120 -2.75 -15.54 -4.76
C THR A 120 -4.19 -15.38 -4.27
N GLY A 121 -5.00 -14.58 -4.95
CA GLY A 121 -6.42 -14.39 -4.65
C GLY A 121 -6.67 -13.82 -3.26
N VAL A 122 -5.74 -12.99 -2.75
CA VAL A 122 -5.84 -12.35 -1.43
C VAL A 122 -6.70 -11.10 -1.53
N THR A 123 -7.63 -10.95 -0.59
CA THR A 123 -8.35 -9.70 -0.37
C THR A 123 -7.59 -8.86 0.65
N VAL A 124 -7.01 -7.75 0.20
CA VAL A 124 -6.33 -6.75 1.02
C VAL A 124 -7.28 -5.57 1.17
N ALA A 125 -7.92 -5.42 2.34
CA ALA A 125 -9.01 -4.46 2.47
C ALA A 125 -9.07 -3.68 3.78
N ASN A 126 -9.54 -2.44 3.73
CA ASN A 126 -9.70 -1.60 4.91
C ASN A 126 -8.41 -1.46 5.75
N ASN A 127 -7.21 -1.50 5.18
CA ASN A 127 -5.99 -1.27 5.95
C ASN A 127 -5.67 0.24 5.99
N GLN A 128 -5.11 0.69 7.10
CA GLN A 128 -4.59 2.05 7.28
C GLN A 128 -3.06 1.99 7.30
N LEU A 129 -2.41 2.46 6.24
CA LEU A 129 -0.97 2.33 6.05
C LEU A 129 -0.34 3.71 5.96
N SER A 130 0.41 4.12 6.99
CA SER A 130 1.05 5.43 7.07
C SER A 130 2.56 5.35 7.16
N SER A 131 3.26 6.23 6.45
CA SER A 131 4.67 6.52 6.68
C SER A 131 4.98 7.98 6.40
N THR A 132 5.43 8.70 7.41
CA THR A 132 5.81 10.13 7.32
C THR A 132 7.24 10.36 6.87
N GLY A 133 7.93 9.30 6.44
CA GLY A 133 9.31 9.34 6.00
C GLY A 133 10.23 8.57 6.93
N ALA A 134 11.03 7.72 6.33
CA ALA A 134 12.10 7.00 6.99
C ALA A 134 13.22 7.95 7.43
N THR A 135 13.98 7.57 8.45
CA THR A 135 15.17 8.28 8.92
C THR A 135 16.39 8.19 7.99
N ALA A 136 16.32 7.42 6.89
CA ALA A 136 17.41 7.24 5.94
C ALA A 136 17.36 8.28 4.81
N ALA A 137 18.52 8.61 4.25
CA ALA A 137 18.65 9.65 3.22
C ALA A 137 17.84 9.37 1.94
N ALA A 138 17.62 8.09 1.60
CA ALA A 138 17.02 7.72 0.31
C ALA A 138 16.36 6.32 0.26
N PRO A 139 15.49 5.89 1.19
CA PRO A 139 14.81 4.60 1.02
C PRO A 139 13.74 4.66 -0.07
N ASN A 140 13.58 3.54 -0.77
CA ASN A 140 12.37 3.31 -1.56
C ASN A 140 11.23 2.99 -0.57
N LEU A 141 10.11 3.71 -0.70
CA LEU A 141 8.97 3.59 0.21
C LEU A 141 7.73 3.18 -0.57
N TYR A 142 7.11 2.10 -0.11
CA TYR A 142 5.92 1.50 -0.70
C TYR A 142 4.84 1.39 0.37
N GLY A 143 3.64 1.89 0.06
CA GLY A 143 2.47 1.64 0.90
C GLY A 143 1.99 0.21 0.73
N LEU A 144 1.42 -0.06 -0.43
CA LEU A 144 1.03 -1.38 -0.89
C LEU A 144 2.00 -1.86 -1.98
N TYR A 145 2.61 -3.02 -1.78
CA TYR A 145 3.41 -3.69 -2.79
C TYR A 145 2.71 -4.97 -3.22
N GLU A 146 2.24 -5.00 -4.45
CA GLU A 146 1.51 -6.11 -5.06
C GLU A 146 2.45 -6.89 -5.98
N ASN A 147 2.70 -8.15 -5.63
CA ASN A 147 3.57 -9.06 -6.40
C ASN A 147 2.87 -10.37 -6.77
N GLY A 148 1.67 -10.61 -6.24
CA GLY A 148 0.96 -11.88 -6.36
C GLY A 148 0.06 -11.96 -7.59
N THR A 149 -1.00 -12.77 -7.51
CA THR A 149 -1.92 -13.02 -8.64
C THR A 149 -3.37 -12.95 -8.19
N GLY A 150 -4.25 -12.37 -9.01
CA GLY A 150 -5.70 -12.37 -8.73
C GLY A 150 -6.11 -11.60 -7.47
N ASN A 151 -5.28 -10.70 -6.97
CA ASN A 151 -5.49 -10.03 -5.68
C ASN A 151 -6.54 -8.90 -5.79
N THR A 152 -7.26 -8.65 -4.70
CA THR A 152 -8.20 -7.52 -4.59
C THR A 152 -7.71 -6.55 -3.54
N TYR A 153 -7.53 -5.28 -3.91
CA TYR A 153 -7.21 -4.18 -3.00
C TYR A 153 -8.40 -3.25 -2.93
N ALA A 154 -9.09 -3.24 -1.79
CA ALA A 154 -10.34 -2.52 -1.64
C ALA A 154 -10.37 -1.67 -0.36
N TYR A 155 -10.75 -0.40 -0.48
CA TYR A 155 -10.95 0.49 0.67
C TYR A 155 -9.72 0.67 1.57
N ASN A 156 -8.50 0.48 1.07
CA ASN A 156 -7.32 0.78 1.87
C ASN A 156 -7.07 2.30 1.87
N ALA A 157 -6.64 2.84 3.00
CA ALA A 157 -6.09 4.18 3.08
C ALA A 157 -4.57 4.08 3.20
N VAL A 158 -3.86 4.70 2.27
CA VAL A 158 -2.40 4.76 2.24
C VAL A 158 -1.99 6.21 2.29
N TYR A 159 -1.08 6.54 3.20
CA TYR A 159 -0.50 7.85 3.34
C TYR A 159 1.02 7.77 3.39
N LEU A 160 1.71 8.40 2.45
CA LEU A 160 3.16 8.50 2.39
C LEU A 160 3.59 9.97 2.36
N ALA A 161 4.56 10.34 3.18
CA ALA A 161 5.09 11.70 3.25
C ALA A 161 6.60 11.73 3.56
N GLY A 162 7.10 12.92 3.91
CA GLY A 162 8.50 13.21 4.18
C GLY A 162 9.26 13.68 2.94
N THR A 163 10.60 13.63 3.00
CA THR A 163 11.49 14.05 1.91
C THR A 163 12.50 12.94 1.61
N GLY A 164 12.84 12.73 0.33
CA GLY A 164 13.95 11.86 -0.06
C GLY A 164 14.19 11.81 -1.56
N SER A 165 15.32 11.24 -1.97
CA SER A 165 15.73 11.18 -3.38
C SER A 165 15.29 9.90 -4.11
N SER A 166 14.90 8.87 -3.38
CA SER A 166 14.36 7.62 -3.95
C SER A 166 12.85 7.70 -4.19
N SER A 167 12.41 6.93 -5.18
CA SER A 167 11.01 6.88 -5.61
C SER A 167 10.09 6.26 -4.56
N THR A 168 8.85 6.72 -4.54
CA THR A 168 7.82 6.24 -3.60
C THR A 168 6.47 6.05 -4.26
N TYR A 169 5.75 5.07 -3.74
CA TYR A 169 4.55 4.58 -4.40
C TYR A 169 3.51 4.20 -3.34
N ALA A 170 2.37 4.88 -3.32
CA ALA A 170 1.29 4.49 -2.42
C ALA A 170 0.77 3.08 -2.77
N LEU A 171 0.68 2.76 -4.06
CA LEU A 171 0.58 1.38 -4.55
C LEU A 171 1.57 1.13 -5.69
N TYR A 172 2.36 0.07 -5.56
CA TYR A 172 3.23 -0.45 -6.61
C TYR A 172 2.77 -1.84 -7.01
N ARG A 173 2.33 -1.95 -8.27
CA ARG A 173 1.99 -3.23 -8.90
C ARG A 173 3.22 -3.76 -9.61
N ASN A 174 3.93 -4.69 -8.98
CA ASN A 174 5.04 -5.41 -9.61
C ASN A 174 4.53 -6.56 -10.49
N SER A 175 3.40 -7.17 -10.12
CA SER A 175 2.89 -8.35 -10.82
C SER A 175 2.43 -8.06 -12.24
N THR A 176 2.81 -8.93 -13.17
CA THR A 176 2.32 -8.94 -14.55
C THR A 176 1.16 -9.91 -14.76
N THR A 177 0.73 -10.64 -13.72
CA THR A 177 -0.34 -11.64 -13.80
C THR A 177 -1.74 -11.00 -13.84
N ALA A 178 -2.75 -11.78 -14.22
CA ALA A 178 -4.13 -11.31 -14.39
C ALA A 178 -4.95 -11.37 -13.09
N GLY A 179 -6.12 -10.72 -13.08
CA GLY A 179 -7.12 -10.77 -12.02
C GLY A 179 -6.97 -9.76 -10.86
N LEU A 180 -6.06 -8.79 -10.95
CA LEU A 180 -5.94 -7.70 -9.99
C LEU A 180 -7.17 -6.78 -10.02
N VAL A 181 -7.72 -6.47 -8.85
CA VAL A 181 -8.81 -5.50 -8.69
C VAL A 181 -8.39 -4.41 -7.71
N LEU A 182 -8.27 -3.17 -8.19
CA LEU A 182 -8.02 -1.98 -7.38
C LEU A 182 -9.30 -1.12 -7.33
N ARG A 183 -9.95 -1.06 -6.17
CA ARG A 183 -11.22 -0.34 -6.01
C ARG A 183 -11.28 0.46 -4.71
N ASN A 184 -11.81 1.67 -4.76
CA ASN A 184 -12.17 2.43 -3.56
C ASN A 184 -11.01 2.72 -2.59
N ASN A 185 -9.75 2.69 -3.03
CA ASN A 185 -8.61 3.00 -2.16
C ASN A 185 -8.36 4.51 -2.14
N ILE A 186 -7.85 5.02 -1.02
CA ILE A 186 -7.21 6.34 -0.96
C ILE A 186 -5.71 6.13 -1.03
N LEU A 187 -5.10 6.54 -2.13
CA LEU A 187 -3.66 6.44 -2.39
C LEU A 187 -3.04 7.83 -2.31
N TYR A 188 -2.60 8.21 -1.12
CA TYR A 188 -2.12 9.54 -0.80
C TYR A 188 -0.59 9.54 -0.67
N ASN A 189 0.13 10.15 -1.61
CA ASN A 189 1.60 10.24 -1.58
C ASN A 189 2.07 11.69 -1.70
N GLU A 190 2.18 12.39 -0.56
CA GLU A 190 2.71 13.75 -0.51
C GLU A 190 4.21 13.82 -0.21
N ARG A 191 4.94 12.73 -0.44
CA ARG A 191 6.39 12.77 -0.29
C ARG A 191 7.01 13.75 -1.29
N SER A 192 8.00 14.50 -0.82
CA SER A 192 8.78 15.47 -1.58
C SER A 192 10.20 14.98 -1.87
N GLY A 193 10.94 15.71 -2.71
CA GLY A 193 12.31 15.39 -3.14
C GLY A 193 12.39 14.99 -4.61
N SER A 194 13.51 14.38 -5.01
CA SER A 194 13.82 14.11 -6.43
C SER A 194 13.33 12.76 -6.95
N GLY A 195 12.80 11.90 -6.08
CA GLY A 195 12.27 10.59 -6.47
C GLY A 195 10.97 10.69 -7.26
N LEU A 196 10.61 9.62 -7.98
CA LEU A 196 9.27 9.49 -8.56
C LEU A 196 8.28 9.18 -7.45
N ASN A 197 7.55 10.19 -6.98
CA ASN A 197 6.56 10.07 -5.90
C ASN A 197 5.16 9.99 -6.51
N LEU A 198 4.63 8.77 -6.65
CA LEU A 198 3.37 8.48 -7.37
C LEU A 198 2.33 7.82 -6.46
N ALA A 199 1.06 8.00 -6.80
CA ALA A 199 -0.05 7.35 -6.09
C ALA A 199 -0.19 5.89 -6.53
N LEU A 200 -0.23 5.63 -7.84
CA LEU A 200 -0.27 4.29 -8.42
C LEU A 200 0.85 4.09 -9.44
N THR A 201 1.53 2.96 -9.35
CA THR A 201 2.54 2.56 -10.33
C THR A 201 2.29 1.18 -10.86
N THR A 202 2.25 1.08 -12.19
CA THR A 202 2.10 -0.14 -12.97
C THR A 202 3.18 -0.16 -14.08
N PRO A 203 4.39 -0.66 -13.79
CA PRO A 203 5.52 -0.58 -14.74
C PRO A 203 5.31 -1.40 -16.02
N SER A 204 4.41 -2.38 -15.99
CA SER A 204 4.03 -3.20 -17.14
C SER A 204 2.57 -2.96 -17.53
N THR A 205 2.30 -2.92 -18.83
CA THR A 205 0.95 -2.90 -19.39
C THR A 205 0.29 -4.28 -19.45
N THR A 206 1.03 -5.34 -19.10
CA THR A 206 0.57 -6.72 -19.26
C THR A 206 -0.65 -7.00 -18.38
N ASN A 207 -1.67 -7.61 -18.97
CA ASN A 207 -2.93 -8.00 -18.35
C ASN A 207 -3.76 -6.82 -17.79
N PHE A 208 -3.38 -5.56 -18.05
CA PHE A 208 -4.22 -4.41 -17.71
C PHE A 208 -5.39 -4.30 -18.69
N VAL A 209 -6.58 -3.96 -18.19
CA VAL A 209 -7.70 -3.63 -19.06
C VAL A 209 -7.31 -2.50 -20.02
N GLY A 210 -7.70 -2.60 -21.29
CA GLY A 210 -7.36 -1.61 -22.31
C GLY A 210 -5.87 -1.53 -22.70
N SER A 211 -5.03 -2.47 -22.25
CA SER A 211 -3.66 -2.61 -22.77
C SER A 211 -3.66 -2.87 -24.27
N PRO A 212 -2.98 -2.05 -25.10
CA PRO A 212 -2.96 -2.24 -26.56
C PRO A 212 -2.23 -3.50 -27.00
N ALA A 213 -1.25 -3.95 -26.22
CA ALA A 213 -0.38 -5.08 -26.57
C ALA A 213 -0.81 -6.39 -25.88
N ASN A 214 -1.28 -6.30 -24.63
CA ASN A 214 -1.59 -7.46 -23.80
C ASN A 214 -2.81 -7.17 -22.91
N PRO A 215 -4.02 -7.05 -23.49
CA PRO A 215 -5.23 -6.77 -22.73
C PRO A 215 -5.50 -7.90 -21.73
N GLY A 216 -5.97 -7.55 -20.53
CA GLY A 216 -6.38 -8.53 -19.54
C GLY A 216 -7.39 -8.00 -18.54
N THR A 217 -7.50 -8.68 -17.41
CA THR A 217 -8.56 -8.48 -16.42
C THR A 217 -8.14 -7.62 -15.24
N ASN A 218 -6.92 -7.07 -15.23
CA ASN A 218 -6.50 -6.17 -14.16
C ASN A 218 -7.21 -4.82 -14.30
N THR A 219 -7.82 -4.34 -13.22
CA THR A 219 -8.63 -3.13 -13.24
C THR A 219 -8.29 -2.19 -12.09
N ALA A 220 -8.38 -0.88 -12.37
CA ALA A 220 -8.39 0.20 -11.38
C ALA A 220 -9.59 1.10 -11.67
N ASP A 221 -10.36 1.45 -10.64
CA ASP A 221 -11.55 2.32 -10.72
C ASP A 221 -11.99 2.77 -9.32
N TYR A 222 -12.71 3.87 -9.21
CA TYR A 222 -13.26 4.43 -7.96
C TYR A 222 -12.23 4.68 -6.84
N ASN A 223 -10.95 4.80 -7.14
CA ASN A 223 -9.90 5.18 -6.20
C ASN A 223 -9.76 6.71 -6.13
N LEU A 224 -9.14 7.19 -5.05
CA LEU A 224 -8.74 8.58 -4.89
C LEU A 224 -7.20 8.65 -4.90
N TYR A 225 -6.63 9.34 -5.88
CA TYR A 225 -5.18 9.48 -6.06
C TYR A 225 -4.70 10.89 -5.70
N ILE A 226 -3.82 11.01 -4.70
CA ILE A 226 -3.25 12.30 -4.29
C ILE A 226 -1.73 12.24 -4.37
N ASN A 227 -1.12 13.29 -4.90
CA ASN A 227 0.33 13.45 -4.92
C ASN A 227 0.78 14.88 -4.52
N ALA A 228 2.05 15.03 -4.11
CA ALA A 228 2.65 16.35 -3.85
C ALA A 228 3.23 17.04 -5.10
N ASN A 229 3.32 16.36 -6.23
CA ASN A 229 4.11 16.86 -7.37
C ASN A 229 3.35 17.94 -8.17
N SER A 230 3.98 19.10 -8.31
CA SER A 230 3.47 20.23 -9.11
C SER A 230 3.37 19.93 -10.61
N SER A 231 4.07 18.89 -11.08
CA SER A 231 4.02 18.46 -12.49
C SER A 231 2.73 17.72 -12.86
N SER A 232 1.76 17.62 -11.95
CA SER A 232 0.46 16.93 -12.14
C SER A 232 0.56 15.43 -12.47
N TYR A 233 1.74 14.83 -12.30
CA TYR A 233 2.01 13.43 -12.59
C TYR A 233 1.68 12.54 -11.39
N VAL A 234 0.61 11.75 -11.52
CA VAL A 234 0.03 11.02 -10.40
C VAL A 234 0.30 9.53 -10.50
N ASN A 235 0.31 8.99 -11.73
CA ASN A 235 0.35 7.55 -11.98
C ASN A 235 1.42 7.16 -13.02
N GLN A 236 1.91 5.93 -12.95
CA GLN A 236 2.76 5.31 -13.99
C GLN A 236 2.05 4.11 -14.63
N TYR A 237 2.15 3.99 -15.96
CA TYR A 237 1.66 2.86 -16.75
C TYR A 237 2.67 2.48 -17.83
N GLY A 238 3.08 1.21 -17.90
CA GLY A 238 4.02 0.74 -18.93
C GLY A 238 5.41 1.40 -18.89
N GLY A 239 5.83 1.88 -17.71
CA GLY A 239 7.10 2.60 -17.53
C GLY A 239 6.99 4.12 -17.75
N SER A 240 5.93 4.60 -18.39
CA SER A 240 5.68 6.03 -18.60
C SER A 240 4.86 6.64 -17.48
N VAL A 241 5.19 7.88 -17.10
CA VAL A 241 4.49 8.64 -16.05
C VAL A 241 3.45 9.56 -16.69
N TYR A 242 2.27 9.63 -16.09
CA TYR A 242 1.10 10.32 -16.66
C TYR A 242 0.42 11.24 -15.65
N THR A 243 -0.20 12.30 -16.18
CA THR A 243 -1.26 13.00 -15.46
C THR A 243 -2.46 12.06 -15.30
N PHE A 244 -3.34 12.33 -14.35
CA PHE A 244 -4.49 11.45 -14.14
C PHE A 244 -5.39 11.32 -15.39
N ALA A 245 -5.66 12.44 -16.09
CA ALA A 245 -6.42 12.42 -17.34
C ALA A 245 -5.73 11.58 -18.43
N ALA A 246 -4.41 11.72 -18.59
CA ALA A 246 -3.65 10.95 -19.57
C ALA A 246 -3.55 9.47 -19.20
N TYR A 247 -3.50 9.13 -17.90
CA TYR A 247 -3.53 7.77 -17.41
C TYR A 247 -4.85 7.07 -17.77
N LYS A 248 -6.00 7.75 -17.58
CA LYS A 248 -7.31 7.21 -18.00
C LYS A 248 -7.37 6.95 -19.49
N ALA A 249 -6.87 7.90 -20.30
CA ALA A 249 -6.81 7.74 -21.75
C ALA A 249 -5.89 6.56 -22.15
N ALA A 250 -4.72 6.42 -21.52
CA ALA A 250 -3.75 5.39 -21.84
C ALA A 250 -4.18 3.98 -21.42
N THR A 251 -4.91 3.86 -20.32
CA THR A 251 -5.43 2.57 -19.84
C THR A 251 -6.79 2.21 -20.43
N GLY A 252 -7.55 3.18 -20.96
CA GLY A 252 -8.95 2.96 -21.34
C GLY A 252 -9.86 2.55 -20.18
N GLY A 253 -9.38 2.66 -18.94
CA GLY A 253 -10.07 2.29 -17.71
C GLY A 253 -10.13 3.44 -16.69
N ASP A 254 -10.48 3.11 -15.45
CA ASP A 254 -10.43 4.03 -14.32
C ASP A 254 -11.36 5.26 -14.45
N GLY A 255 -12.57 5.04 -14.99
CA GLY A 255 -13.51 6.08 -15.39
C GLY A 255 -14.09 6.91 -14.24
N SER A 256 -14.14 6.35 -13.03
CA SER A 256 -14.82 6.93 -11.86
C SER A 256 -13.86 7.32 -10.74
N SER A 257 -12.55 7.07 -10.88
CA SER A 257 -11.58 7.57 -9.90
C SER A 257 -11.44 9.08 -9.92
N LEU A 258 -11.02 9.62 -8.79
CA LEU A 258 -10.71 11.02 -8.60
C LEU A 258 -9.21 11.20 -8.38
N SER A 259 -8.70 12.37 -8.70
CA SER A 259 -7.34 12.77 -8.36
C SER A 259 -7.28 14.24 -8.00
N GLU A 260 -6.41 14.56 -7.05
CA GLU A 260 -6.18 15.93 -6.60
C GLU A 260 -4.72 16.10 -6.15
N GLN A 261 -4.24 17.34 -6.06
CA GLN A 261 -2.93 17.66 -5.48
C GLN A 261 -3.02 17.79 -3.96
N ALA A 262 -1.95 17.43 -3.25
CA ALA A 262 -1.86 17.57 -1.80
C ALA A 262 -1.99 19.03 -1.33
N SER A 263 -1.64 20.00 -2.17
CA SER A 263 -1.82 21.44 -1.92
C SER A 263 -3.31 21.86 -1.88
N VAL A 264 -4.17 21.16 -2.61
CA VAL A 264 -5.63 21.42 -2.68
C VAL A 264 -6.39 20.57 -1.66
N LEU A 265 -5.93 19.33 -1.43
CA LEU A 265 -6.50 18.41 -0.46
C LEU A 265 -5.46 18.02 0.61
N PRO A 266 -5.10 18.93 1.55
CA PRO A 266 -4.08 18.63 2.57
C PRO A 266 -4.42 17.42 3.43
N SER A 267 -3.41 16.63 3.76
CA SER A 267 -3.58 15.39 4.52
C SER A 267 -4.23 15.61 5.90
N ALA A 268 -3.88 16.71 6.58
CA ALA A 268 -4.47 17.11 7.86
C ALA A 268 -5.96 17.49 7.77
N SER A 269 -6.45 17.85 6.56
CA SER A 269 -7.87 18.10 6.33
C SER A 269 -8.64 16.83 6.02
N LEU A 270 -8.00 15.84 5.39
CA LEU A 270 -8.65 14.59 4.98
C LEU A 270 -8.63 13.53 6.10
N PHE A 271 -7.49 13.33 6.75
CA PHE A 271 -7.27 12.26 7.72
C PHE A 271 -7.28 12.77 9.17
N THR A 272 -7.68 11.90 10.10
CA THR A 272 -7.70 12.19 11.53
C THR A 272 -6.29 12.43 12.09
N ASN A 273 -5.35 11.49 11.89
CA ASN A 273 -4.00 11.63 12.39
C ASN A 273 -3.00 10.74 11.63
N THR A 274 -2.26 11.35 10.70
CA THR A 274 -1.29 10.63 9.87
C THR A 274 -0.06 10.13 10.64
N SER A 275 0.36 10.77 11.73
CA SER A 275 1.59 10.37 12.46
C SER A 275 1.41 9.08 13.27
N THR A 276 0.20 8.81 13.73
CA THR A 276 -0.17 7.56 14.42
C THR A 276 -0.69 6.48 13.47
N GLY A 277 -0.85 6.83 12.18
CA GLY A 277 -1.48 5.97 11.18
C GLY A 277 -2.99 5.86 11.29
N ASP A 278 -3.64 6.74 12.05
CA ASP A 278 -5.10 6.87 12.02
C ASP A 278 -5.54 7.62 10.76
N LEU A 279 -5.75 6.86 9.71
CA LEU A 279 -6.19 7.36 8.41
C LEU A 279 -7.72 7.32 8.26
N SER A 280 -8.44 7.41 9.38
CA SER A 280 -9.87 7.67 9.36
C SER A 280 -10.14 9.01 8.67
N VAL A 281 -11.20 9.10 7.90
CA VAL A 281 -11.55 10.28 7.10
C VAL A 281 -12.31 11.20 8.02
N ASN A 282 -11.86 12.43 8.17
CA ASN A 282 -12.50 13.41 9.02
C ASN A 282 -13.85 13.85 8.41
N PRO A 283 -15.00 13.37 8.93
CA PRO A 283 -16.29 13.62 8.29
C PRO A 283 -16.75 15.07 8.42
N ALA A 284 -16.16 15.85 9.32
CA ALA A 284 -16.47 17.27 9.51
C ALA A 284 -15.75 18.18 8.50
N SER A 285 -14.78 17.64 7.77
CA SER A 285 -14.00 18.39 6.78
C SER A 285 -14.65 18.32 5.39
N PRO A 286 -14.71 19.43 4.62
CA PRO A 286 -15.10 19.39 3.22
C PRO A 286 -14.25 18.43 2.38
N ALA A 287 -13.00 18.19 2.78
CA ALA A 287 -12.10 17.19 2.17
C ALA A 287 -12.73 15.79 2.09
N ALA A 288 -13.62 15.46 3.04
CA ALA A 288 -14.28 14.16 3.09
C ALA A 288 -15.18 13.89 1.87
N TRP A 289 -15.59 14.91 1.11
CA TRP A 289 -16.39 14.73 -0.12
C TRP A 289 -15.65 13.93 -1.19
N TYR A 290 -14.32 13.97 -1.21
CA TYR A 290 -13.52 13.17 -2.12
C TYR A 290 -13.55 11.66 -1.79
N ALA A 291 -13.85 11.33 -0.52
CA ALA A 291 -13.86 9.96 -0.01
C ALA A 291 -15.26 9.40 0.32
N ASN A 292 -16.25 10.28 0.45
CA ASN A 292 -17.61 9.91 0.81
C ASN A 292 -18.53 9.86 -0.40
N GLY A 293 -19.15 8.69 -0.64
CA GLY A 293 -20.15 8.49 -1.68
C GLY A 293 -19.59 8.39 -3.10
N THR A 294 -18.26 8.38 -3.25
CA THR A 294 -17.56 8.25 -4.53
C THR A 294 -17.17 6.81 -4.85
N GLY A 295 -17.54 5.84 -4.02
CA GLY A 295 -17.14 4.45 -4.19
C GLY A 295 -18.21 3.58 -4.85
N THR A 296 -17.80 2.38 -5.24
CA THR A 296 -18.69 1.29 -5.67
C THR A 296 -18.68 0.14 -4.68
N GLN A 297 -19.68 -0.73 -4.69
CA GLN A 297 -19.70 -1.89 -3.78
C GLN A 297 -18.68 -2.93 -4.24
N VAL A 298 -17.86 -3.43 -3.30
CA VAL A 298 -17.02 -4.61 -3.51
C VAL A 298 -17.62 -5.75 -2.70
N ALA A 299 -18.22 -6.73 -3.38
CA ALA A 299 -19.05 -7.77 -2.73
C ALA A 299 -18.31 -8.57 -1.64
N SER A 300 -16.99 -8.78 -1.79
CA SER A 300 -16.17 -9.49 -0.81
C SER A 300 -15.83 -8.68 0.44
N VAL A 301 -16.19 -7.39 0.50
CA VAL A 301 -15.85 -6.49 1.62
C VAL A 301 -17.11 -5.80 2.15
N GLY A 302 -17.75 -6.42 3.14
CA GLY A 302 -19.02 -5.97 3.70
C GLY A 302 -18.93 -4.93 4.82
N THR A 303 -17.76 -4.71 5.41
CA THR A 303 -17.57 -3.79 6.55
C THR A 303 -16.42 -2.81 6.33
N ASP A 304 -16.38 -1.75 7.12
CA ASP A 304 -15.26 -0.80 7.19
C ASP A 304 -14.21 -1.20 8.26
N TYR A 305 -13.28 -0.30 8.57
CA TYR A 305 -12.17 -0.50 9.51
C TYR A 305 -12.69 -0.68 10.94
N ALA A 306 -13.70 0.09 11.32
CA ALA A 306 -14.36 0.01 12.61
C ALA A 306 -15.33 -1.19 12.70
N GLY A 307 -15.55 -1.90 11.59
CA GLY A 307 -16.47 -3.03 11.52
C GLY A 307 -17.92 -2.63 11.20
N THR A 308 -18.17 -1.37 10.83
CA THR A 308 -19.49 -0.91 10.42
C THR A 308 -19.85 -1.50 9.06
N THR A 309 -21.06 -2.05 8.93
CA THR A 309 -21.57 -2.58 7.67
C THR A 309 -21.65 -1.48 6.61
N ARG A 310 -21.12 -1.78 5.42
CA ARG A 310 -21.19 -0.90 4.25
C ARG A 310 -22.58 -0.99 3.61
N SER A 311 -23.06 0.14 3.10
CA SER A 311 -24.32 0.15 2.35
C SER A 311 -24.19 -0.69 1.08
N THR A 312 -25.20 -1.51 0.81
CA THR A 312 -25.31 -2.37 -0.38
C THR A 312 -26.46 -1.95 -1.29
N THR A 313 -27.19 -0.87 -0.97
CA THR A 313 -28.31 -0.37 -1.76
C THR A 313 -28.27 1.15 -1.86
N VAL A 314 -28.80 1.71 -2.94
CA VAL A 314 -28.93 3.17 -3.10
C VAL A 314 -29.78 3.77 -1.97
N ALA A 315 -30.82 3.06 -1.52
CA ALA A 315 -31.70 3.48 -0.43
C ALA A 315 -30.99 3.57 0.94
N ALA A 316 -29.93 2.78 1.16
CA ALA A 316 -29.10 2.84 2.36
C ALA A 316 -27.87 3.78 2.21
N GLY A 317 -27.75 4.48 1.07
CA GLY A 317 -26.68 5.43 0.74
C GLY A 317 -25.59 4.83 -0.15
N ALA A 318 -24.85 5.66 -0.89
CA ALA A 318 -23.77 5.19 -1.75
C ALA A 318 -22.61 4.58 -0.94
N PRO A 319 -21.96 3.49 -1.43
CA PRO A 319 -20.71 3.00 -0.86
C PRO A 319 -19.68 4.13 -0.80
N THR A 320 -19.10 4.34 0.37
CA THR A 320 -18.06 5.35 0.59
C THR A 320 -16.71 4.70 0.34
N SER A 321 -15.80 5.38 -0.37
CA SER A 321 -14.43 4.88 -0.53
C SER A 321 -13.71 4.83 0.81
N ALA A 322 -14.18 5.60 1.79
CA ALA A 322 -13.77 5.51 3.18
C ALA A 322 -14.80 6.17 4.13
N ARG A 323 -15.82 5.43 4.62
CA ARG A 323 -16.41 5.77 5.93
C ARG A 323 -15.60 5.06 6.98
N TRP A 324 -15.09 5.83 7.92
CA TRP A 324 -14.48 5.34 9.14
C TRP A 324 -15.15 6.16 10.25
N LYS A 325 -16.16 5.59 10.90
CA LYS A 325 -16.75 6.18 12.11
C LYS A 325 -16.02 5.66 13.33
#